data_AF-A0A355X6L5-F1
#
_entry.id   AF-A0A355X6L5-F1
#
_cell.length_a   1.000
_cell.length_b   1.000
_cell.length_c   1.000
_cell.angle_alpha   90.00
_cell.angle_beta   90.00
_cell.angle_gamma   90.00
#
_symmetry.space_group_name_H-M   'P 1'
#
loop_
_entity.id
_entity.type
_entity.pdbx_description
1 polymer ?
#
loop_
_entity_poly.entity_id
_entity_poly.type
_entity_poly.pdbx_seq_one_letter_code
_entity_poly.pdbx_strand_id
1 'polypeptide(L)' 'RPDHGRMIWGEVARPGYGLFDRALGVSYLNGLWEAVEKSRKEN' A
#
# COMPACT_ATOMS: atom_id res chain seq x y z
N ARG A 1 -3.00 -8.54 5.42
CA ARG A 1 -3.09 -7.12 5.81
C ARG A 1 -1.74 -6.77 6.41
N PRO A 2 -1.01 -5.73 5.97
CA PRO A 2 0.10 -5.23 6.77
C PRO A 2 -0.58 -4.65 8.01
N ASP A 3 -0.65 -5.46 9.07
CA ASP A 3 -1.56 -5.20 10.18
C ASP A 3 -1.24 -3.90 10.91
N HIS A 4 -0.02 -3.40 10.66
CA HIS A 4 0.44 -2.11 11.12
C HIS A 4 1.02 -1.25 10.01
N GLY A 5 0.76 0.06 10.07
CA GLY A 5 1.38 1.10 9.26
C GLY A 5 2.09 2.14 10.11
N ARG A 6 3.15 2.71 9.56
CA ARG A 6 3.90 3.81 10.16
C ARG A 6 3.06 5.08 10.20
N MET A 7 3.25 5.90 11.24
CA MET A 7 2.75 7.27 11.24
C MET A 7 3.68 8.09 10.35
N ILE A 8 3.15 8.59 9.23
CA ILE A 8 3.88 9.43 8.30
C ILE A 8 3.15 10.77 8.14
N TRP A 9 3.86 11.80 7.67
CA TRP A 9 3.31 13.13 7.41
C TRP A 9 2.60 13.79 8.61
N GLY A 10 3.09 13.53 9.82
CA GLY A 10 2.56 14.14 11.05
C GLY A 10 1.17 13.63 11.45
N GLU A 11 0.75 12.47 10.93
CA GLU A 11 -0.52 11.83 11.28
C GLU A 11 -0.59 11.48 12.78
N VAL A 12 -1.73 11.81 13.41
CA VAL A 12 -2.09 11.32 14.75
C VAL A 12 -3.13 10.22 14.59
N ALA A 13 -2.71 8.98 14.81
CA ALA A 13 -3.57 7.80 14.75
C ALA A 13 -3.25 6.84 15.90
N ARG A 14 -4.06 5.78 16.04
CA ARG A 14 -3.73 4.71 16.99
C ARG A 14 -2.34 4.14 16.65
N PRO A 15 -1.46 3.88 17.63
CA PRO A 15 -0.12 3.35 17.37
C PRO A 15 -0.15 2.14 16.45
N GLY A 16 0.61 2.20 15.36
CA GLY A 16 0.66 1.17 14.33
C GLY A 16 -0.53 1.16 13.38
N TYR A 17 -1.48 2.09 13.45
CA TYR A 17 -2.61 2.17 12.52
C TYR A 17 -2.56 3.41 11.62
N GLY A 18 -1.35 3.90 11.29
CA GLY A 18 -1.18 5.01 10.34
C GLY A 18 -1.92 4.73 9.03
N LEU A 19 -2.80 5.64 8.63
CA LEU A 19 -3.63 5.54 7.44
C LEU A 19 -2.78 5.73 6.19
N PHE A 20 -1.90 6.74 6.17
CA PHE A 20 -1.18 7.11 4.96
C PHE A 20 -0.21 6.01 4.51
N ASP A 21 0.58 5.45 5.44
CA ASP A 21 1.52 4.36 5.12
C ASP A 21 0.78 3.09 4.64
N ARG A 22 -0.39 2.80 5.23
CA ARG A 22 -1.22 1.66 4.78
C ARG A 22 -1.84 1.89 3.42
N ALA A 23 -2.34 3.10 3.16
CA ALA A 23 -2.88 3.47 1.85
C ALA A 23 -1.80 3.34 0.76
N LEU A 24 -0.60 3.87 1.02
CA LEU A 24 0.54 3.72 0.12
C LEU A 24 0.91 2.25 -0.12
N GLY A 25 0.95 1.43 0.94
CA GLY A 25 1.22 -0.01 0.81
C GLY A 25 0.20 -0.74 -0.06
N VAL A 26 -1.09 -0.45 0.10
CA VAL A 26 -2.16 -1.04 -0.73
C VAL A 26 -2.05 -0.57 -2.18
N SER A 27 -1.87 0.74 -2.41
CA SER A 27 -1.71 1.29 -3.76
C SER A 27 -0.51 0.69 -4.50
N TYR A 28 0.62 0.51 -3.80
CA TYR A 28 1.81 -0.11 -4.37
C TYR A 28 1.57 -1.57 -4.78
N LEU A 29 0.94 -2.37 -3.90
CA LEU A 29 0.62 -3.77 -4.19
C LEU A 29 -0.36 -3.90 -5.35
N ASN A 30 -1.39 -3.05 -5.41
CA ASN A 30 -2.33 -3.02 -6.52
C ASN A 30 -1.63 -2.68 -7.84
N GLY A 31 -0.72 -1.70 -7.84
CA GLY A 31 0.07 -1.35 -9.02
C GLY A 31 0.96 -2.49 -9.50
N LEU A 32 1.63 -3.20 -8.59
CA LEU A 32 2.42 -4.39 -8.93
C LEU A 32 1.56 -5.50 -9.54
N TRP A 33 0.38 -5.75 -8.96
CA TRP A 33 -0.55 -6.74 -9.48
C TRP A 33 -0.98 -6.41 -10.92
N GLU A 34 -1.43 -5.19 -11.15
CA GLU A 34 -1.85 -4.72 -12.47
C GLU A 34 -0.71 -4.80 -13.50
N ALA A 35 0.51 -4.43 -13.10
CA ALA A 35 1.68 -4.52 -13.97
C ALA A 35 1.99 -5.97 -14.40
N VAL A 36 1.92 -6.93 -13.46
CA VAL A 36 2.11 -8.36 -13.76
C VAL A 36 1.01 -8.88 -14.69
N GLU A 37 -0.25 -8.51 -14.45
CA GLU A 37 -1.36 -8.92 -15.32
C GLU A 37 -1.22 -8.37 -16.75
N LYS A 38 -0.83 -7.10 -16.90
CA LYS A 38 -0.59 -6.50 -18.22
C LYS A 38 0.59 -7.14 -18.94
N SER A 39 1.70 -7.36 -18.24
CA SER A 39 2.89 -8.02 -18.80
C SER A 39 2.60 -9.44 -19.31
N ARG A 40 1.68 -10.17 -18.65
CA ARG A 40 1.24 -11.50 -19.12
C ARG A 40 0.31 -11.46 -20.34
N LYS A 41 -0.47 -10.38 -20.52
CA LYS A 41 -1.39 -10.22 -21.66
C LYS A 41 -0.72 -9.73 -22.93
N GLU A 42 0.43 -9.07 -22.80
CA GLU A 42 1.23 -8.56 -23.93
C GLU A 42 2.22 -9.61 -24.51
N ASN A 43 2.30 -10.80 -23.92
CA ASN A 43 3.00 -11.98 -24.46
C ASN A 43 2.01 -13.00 -25.03
#